data_AF-A0A834WH21-F1
#
_entry.id   AF-A0A834WH21-F1
#
_cell.length_a   1.000
_cell.length_b   1.000
_cell.length_c   1.000
_cell.angle_alpha   90.00
_cell.angle_beta   90.00
_cell.angle_gamma   90.00
#
_symmetry.space_group_name_H-M   'P 1'
#
loop_
_entity.id
_entity.type
_entity.pdbx_description
1 polymer ?
#
loop_
_entity_poly.entity_id
_entity_poly.type
_entity_poly.pdbx_seq_one_letter_code
_entity_poly.pdbx_strand_id
1 'polypeptide(L)'
;MEMGHITNAESVVVVGNPESLNRKIAAIRSAGPQKLQVIADFDATLTKFGLMELEGKGSHGLVQQGNSEYDAKRQELYNYYHPLEFSPNIGLEEKTKLMEEWWGKTHALLIEGGLTNESIVQSVANGNIAFREGVFELFEFLEERDIPVLIFSAGLGDIIEEALRQKLDRNFKNVKIVSNRMVFDDDGHLVAFKGKLIHSLNKNEHALDMATPVHDHLGDADDPSDDNASVKKRTNVLLLGDHIGDLGMSNGLDYENRISVGFL
;
A
#
# COMPACT_ATOMS: atom_id res chain seq x y z
N MET A 1 12.30 -24.76 20.88
CA MET A 1 11.50 -24.05 19.86
C MET A 1 12.32 -24.14 18.58
N GLU A 2 12.06 -25.13 17.75
CA GLU A 2 12.82 -25.42 16.54
C GLU A 2 12.19 -24.64 15.38
N MET A 3 12.94 -23.71 14.79
CA MET A 3 12.53 -23.03 13.56
C MET A 3 12.77 -23.98 12.39
N GLY A 4 11.69 -24.39 11.70
CA GLY A 4 11.81 -25.15 10.45
C GLY A 4 12.26 -24.25 9.32
N HIS A 5 13.43 -24.51 8.75
CA HIS A 5 13.92 -23.85 7.55
C HIS A 5 13.40 -24.59 6.31
N ILE A 6 12.68 -23.90 5.43
CA ILE A 6 12.44 -24.36 4.06
C ILE A 6 13.40 -23.54 3.19
N THR A 7 14.51 -24.14 2.74
CA THR A 7 15.52 -23.46 1.92
C THR A 7 15.26 -23.72 0.44
N ASN A 8 14.79 -22.71 -0.29
CA ASN A 8 15.14 -22.49 -1.70
C ASN A 8 16.21 -21.40 -1.70
N ALA A 9 17.29 -21.59 -2.45
CA ALA A 9 18.62 -21.06 -2.16
C ALA A 9 18.85 -19.52 -2.17
N GLU A 10 17.84 -18.65 -2.26
CA GLU A 10 18.04 -17.18 -2.24
C GLU A 10 17.02 -16.38 -1.40
N SER A 11 16.13 -17.04 -0.63
CA SER A 11 15.23 -16.34 0.31
C SER A 11 15.14 -17.05 1.65
N VAL A 12 15.37 -16.31 2.74
CA VAL A 12 15.20 -16.83 4.10
C VAL A 12 13.77 -16.56 4.54
N VAL A 13 12.94 -17.60 4.55
CA VAL A 13 11.58 -17.53 5.09
C VAL A 13 11.61 -17.89 6.58
N VAL A 14 11.17 -16.96 7.43
CA VAL A 14 11.04 -17.19 8.88
C VAL A 14 9.56 -17.33 9.23
N VAL A 15 9.21 -18.45 9.86
CA VAL A 15 7.82 -18.75 10.27
C VAL A 15 7.76 -18.90 11.78
N GLY A 16 7.11 -17.96 12.46
CA GLY A 16 7.00 -17.97 13.92
C GLY A 16 6.23 -19.17 14.48
N ASN A 17 5.21 -19.67 13.76
CA ASN A 17 4.47 -20.88 14.14
C ASN A 17 4.05 -21.70 12.89
N PRO A 18 4.86 -22.69 12.49
CA PRO A 18 4.60 -23.51 11.31
C PRO A 18 3.29 -24.30 11.36
N GLU A 19 2.90 -24.84 12.52
CA GLU A 19 1.67 -25.61 12.68
C GLU A 19 0.42 -24.73 12.47
N SER A 20 0.42 -23.54 13.05
CA SER A 20 -0.65 -22.55 12.86
C SER A 20 -0.75 -22.12 11.40
N LEU A 21 0.39 -21.88 10.74
CA LEU A 21 0.42 -21.54 9.32
C LEU A 21 -0.18 -22.67 8.46
N ASN A 22 0.25 -23.92 8.68
CA ASN A 22 -0.24 -25.06 7.92
C ASN A 22 -1.76 -25.29 8.11
N ARG A 23 -2.27 -25.11 9.34
CA ARG A 23 -3.72 -25.19 9.59
C ARG A 23 -4.49 -24.11 8.84
N LYS A 24 -4.00 -22.86 8.83
CA LYS A 24 -4.62 -21.77 8.06
C LYS A 24 -4.59 -22.04 6.57
N ILE A 25 -3.45 -22.48 6.02
CA ILE A 25 -3.34 -22.85 4.60
C ILE A 25 -4.36 -23.94 4.25
N ALA A 26 -4.48 -24.99 5.07
CA ALA A 26 -5.46 -26.06 4.85
C ALA A 26 -6.91 -25.55 4.89
N ALA A 27 -7.24 -24.68 5.85
CA ALA A 27 -8.57 -24.08 5.97
C ALA A 27 -8.92 -23.22 4.74
N ILE A 28 -7.99 -22.35 4.31
CA ILE A 28 -8.17 -21.49 3.12
C ILE A 28 -8.35 -22.35 1.86
N ARG A 29 -7.53 -23.40 1.69
CA ARG A 29 -7.66 -24.33 0.56
C ARG A 29 -9.01 -25.05 0.56
N SER A 30 -9.51 -25.45 1.73
CA SER A 30 -10.80 -26.13 1.86
C SER A 30 -11.99 -25.19 1.59
N ALA A 31 -11.87 -23.91 1.93
CA ALA A 31 -12.91 -22.91 1.72
C ALA A 31 -13.03 -22.47 0.25
N GLY A 32 -11.95 -22.57 -0.51
CA GLY A 32 -11.90 -22.27 -1.93
C GLY A 32 -11.70 -20.77 -2.26
N PRO A 33 -11.45 -20.44 -3.53
CA PRO A 33 -11.06 -19.09 -3.96
C PRO A 33 -12.14 -18.04 -3.72
N GLN A 34 -13.41 -18.43 -3.75
CA GLN A 34 -14.55 -17.55 -3.49
C GLN A 34 -14.59 -16.98 -2.05
N LYS A 35 -13.78 -17.54 -1.15
CA LYS A 35 -13.65 -17.09 0.24
C LYS A 35 -12.35 -16.35 0.51
N LEU A 36 -11.43 -16.27 -0.45
CA LEU A 36 -10.13 -15.63 -0.30
C LEU A 36 -10.16 -14.20 -0.83
N GLN A 37 -9.44 -13.31 -0.15
CA GLN A 37 -9.09 -11.97 -0.59
C GLN A 37 -7.63 -11.67 -0.23
N VAL A 38 -6.99 -10.78 -0.99
CA VAL A 38 -5.63 -10.31 -0.73
C VAL A 38 -5.66 -8.83 -0.38
N ILE A 39 -4.94 -8.45 0.67
CA ILE A 39 -4.73 -7.05 1.05
C ILE A 39 -3.23 -6.85 1.14
N ALA A 40 -2.72 -5.87 0.41
CA ALA A 40 -1.28 -5.64 0.30
C ALA A 40 -0.96 -4.16 0.48
N ASP A 41 0.11 -3.85 1.21
CA ASP A 41 0.79 -2.57 1.01
C ASP A 41 1.46 -2.53 -0.38
N PHE A 42 1.86 -1.36 -0.85
CA PHE A 42 2.52 -1.16 -2.13
C PHE A 42 4.04 -0.93 -2.01
N ASP A 43 4.44 0.05 -1.21
CA ASP A 43 5.80 0.56 -1.17
C ASP A 43 6.67 -0.40 -0.36
N ALA A 44 7.78 -0.91 -0.91
CA ALA A 44 8.59 -1.97 -0.30
C ALA A 44 7.89 -3.34 -0.06
N THR A 45 6.58 -3.43 -0.24
CA THR A 45 5.82 -4.69 -0.24
C THR A 45 5.66 -5.26 -1.65
N LEU A 46 4.87 -4.64 -2.53
CA LEU A 46 4.74 -5.05 -3.92
C LEU A 46 5.92 -4.56 -4.76
N THR A 47 6.49 -3.42 -4.38
CA THR A 47 7.74 -2.91 -4.94
C THR A 47 8.94 -3.35 -4.10
N LYS A 48 10.13 -3.36 -4.70
CA LYS A 48 11.37 -3.74 -4.02
C LYS A 48 11.82 -2.63 -3.06
N PHE A 49 12.29 -3.03 -1.88
CA PHE A 49 13.01 -2.13 -0.97
C PHE A 49 14.39 -1.76 -1.55
N GLY A 50 14.76 -0.49 -1.52
CA GLY A 50 16.06 -0.01 -1.99
C GLY A 50 17.18 -0.28 -0.97
N LEU A 51 18.03 -1.28 -1.22
CA LEU A 51 19.14 -1.63 -0.31
C LEU A 51 20.50 -0.98 -0.69
N MET A 52 20.63 -0.36 -1.87
CA MET A 52 21.85 0.35 -2.32
C MET A 52 21.47 1.46 -3.32
N GLU A 53 22.37 2.43 -3.54
CA GLU A 53 22.27 3.73 -4.27
C GLU A 53 21.57 3.76 -5.65
N LEU A 54 21.03 2.64 -6.13
CA LEU A 54 20.01 2.55 -7.18
C LEU A 54 18.66 2.23 -6.52
N GLU A 55 18.17 3.18 -5.72
CA GLU A 55 17.02 3.02 -4.82
C GLU A 55 15.72 2.70 -5.59
N GLY A 56 15.01 1.65 -5.15
CA GLY A 56 13.58 1.54 -5.37
C GLY A 56 12.90 2.55 -4.46
N LYS A 57 12.41 3.65 -5.05
CA LYS A 57 11.76 4.70 -4.26
C LYS A 57 10.31 4.32 -3.99
N GLY A 58 9.86 4.54 -2.76
CA GLY A 58 8.43 4.52 -2.47
C GLY A 58 7.71 5.59 -3.31
N SER A 59 6.39 5.49 -3.41
CA SER A 59 5.54 6.35 -4.23
C SER A 59 5.78 7.84 -3.99
N HIS A 60 5.95 8.29 -2.74
CA HIS A 60 6.35 9.67 -2.43
C HIS A 60 7.76 10.05 -2.90
N GLY A 61 8.73 9.14 -2.79
CA GLY A 61 10.12 9.38 -3.17
C GLY A 61 10.33 9.46 -4.68
N LEU A 62 9.44 8.84 -5.44
CA LEU A 62 9.46 8.86 -6.90
C LEU A 62 9.15 10.26 -7.48
N VAL A 63 8.33 11.04 -6.77
CA VAL A 63 7.78 12.30 -7.26
C VAL A 63 8.86 13.37 -7.41
N GLN A 64 8.98 13.88 -8.63
CA GLN A 64 9.71 15.11 -8.98
C GLN A 64 8.70 16.11 -9.55
N GLN A 65 8.55 17.27 -8.89
CA GLN A 65 7.57 18.27 -9.32
C GLN A 65 8.16 19.32 -10.29
N GLY A 66 9.37 19.08 -10.80
CA GLY A 66 10.08 20.04 -11.66
C GLY A 66 10.57 21.30 -10.94
N ASN A 67 10.42 21.37 -9.61
CA ASN A 67 10.90 22.45 -8.77
C ASN A 67 11.84 21.90 -7.70
N SER A 68 13.15 22.10 -7.93
CA SER A 68 14.21 21.56 -7.09
C SER A 68 14.21 22.10 -5.65
N GLU A 69 13.68 23.30 -5.42
CA GLU A 69 13.56 23.88 -4.07
C GLU A 69 12.60 23.04 -3.22
N TYR A 70 11.44 22.71 -3.76
CA TYR A 70 10.43 21.94 -3.03
C TYR A 70 10.78 20.46 -2.96
N ASP A 71 11.50 19.92 -3.95
CA ASP A 71 12.05 18.57 -3.87
C ASP A 71 13.07 18.48 -2.71
N ALA A 72 13.93 19.50 -2.53
CA ALA A 72 14.85 19.59 -1.41
C ALA A 72 14.14 19.71 -0.05
N LYS A 73 13.09 20.56 0.04
CA LYS A 73 12.28 20.68 1.26
C LYS A 73 11.64 19.34 1.67
N ARG A 74 11.12 18.57 0.71
CA ARG A 74 10.60 17.22 1.00
C ARG A 74 11.69 16.27 1.49
N GLN A 75 12.88 16.34 0.90
CA GLN A 75 14.02 15.55 1.36
C GLN A 75 14.43 15.92 2.80
N GLU A 76 14.38 17.20 3.18
CA GLU A 76 14.61 17.64 4.56
C GLU A 76 13.57 17.09 5.54
N LEU A 77 12.28 17.10 5.16
CA LEU A 77 11.22 16.46 5.96
C LEU A 77 11.47 14.96 6.12
N TYR A 78 11.81 14.26 5.03
CA TYR A 78 12.15 12.83 5.08
C TYR A 78 13.30 12.56 6.05
N ASN A 79 14.40 13.31 5.92
CA ASN A 79 15.59 13.15 6.77
C ASN A 79 15.28 13.38 8.26
N TYR A 80 14.32 14.23 8.57
CA TYR A 80 13.89 14.50 9.94
C TYR A 80 12.92 13.44 10.49
N TYR A 81 11.84 13.12 9.76
CA TYR A 81 10.75 12.29 10.28
C TYR A 81 10.97 10.79 10.10
N HIS A 82 11.63 10.35 9.03
CA HIS A 82 11.84 8.93 8.77
C HIS A 82 12.57 8.21 9.92
N PRO A 83 13.64 8.76 10.55
CA PRO A 83 14.24 8.12 11.73
C PRO A 83 13.30 8.04 12.95
N LEU A 84 12.34 8.97 13.08
CA LEU A 84 11.39 9.02 14.19
C LEU A 84 10.31 7.93 14.06
N GLU A 85 9.92 7.59 12.82
CA GLU A 85 9.00 6.49 12.50
C GLU A 85 9.50 5.16 13.09
N PHE A 86 10.80 4.87 12.97
CA PHE A 86 11.39 3.62 13.46
C PHE A 86 11.97 3.73 14.87
N SER A 87 11.89 4.90 15.52
CA SER A 87 12.47 5.10 16.85
C SER A 87 11.80 4.20 17.90
N PRO A 88 12.57 3.41 18.67
CA PRO A 88 12.03 2.62 19.78
C PRO A 88 11.75 3.47 21.03
N ASN A 89 12.22 4.72 21.06
CA ASN A 89 12.11 5.62 22.21
C ASN A 89 10.84 6.47 22.18
N ILE A 90 10.10 6.48 21.07
CA ILE A 90 8.88 7.26 20.89
C ILE A 90 7.69 6.32 20.99
N GLY A 91 6.75 6.64 21.89
CA GLY A 91 5.53 5.87 22.07
C GLY A 91 4.64 5.90 20.82
N LEU A 92 3.79 4.88 20.65
CA LEU A 92 2.95 4.73 19.46
C LEU A 92 2.03 5.95 19.22
N GLU A 93 1.43 6.50 20.27
CA GLU A 93 0.53 7.66 20.15
C GLU A 93 1.27 8.92 19.66
N GLU A 94 2.46 9.18 20.21
CA GLU A 94 3.29 10.32 19.80
C GLU A 94 3.81 10.13 18.38
N LYS A 95 4.26 8.91 18.05
CA LYS A 95 4.69 8.55 16.71
C LYS A 95 3.58 8.72 15.68
N THR A 96 2.35 8.35 16.02
CA THR A 96 1.16 8.56 15.16
C THR A 96 0.99 10.04 14.83
N LYS A 97 1.08 10.94 15.82
CA LYS A 97 0.99 12.40 15.60
C LYS A 97 2.13 12.93 14.73
N LEU A 98 3.35 12.40 14.90
CA LEU A 98 4.50 12.78 14.06
C LEU A 98 4.32 12.32 12.60
N MET A 99 3.75 11.13 12.37
CA MET A 99 3.48 10.65 11.00
C MET A 99 2.36 11.45 10.33
N GLU A 100 1.30 11.80 11.05
CA GLU A 100 0.25 12.71 10.58
C GLU A 100 0.84 14.07 10.17
N GLU A 101 1.70 14.65 11.03
CA GLU A 101 2.37 15.91 10.73
C GLU A 101 3.30 15.81 9.52
N TRP A 102 4.08 14.73 9.42
CA TRP A 102 5.00 14.52 8.31
C TRP A 102 4.28 14.40 6.97
N TRP A 103 3.27 13.54 6.87
CA TRP A 103 2.51 13.37 5.65
C TRP A 103 1.76 14.65 5.28
N GLY A 104 1.13 15.31 6.26
CA GLY A 104 0.43 16.59 6.03
C GLY A 104 1.36 17.67 5.47
N LYS A 105 2.56 17.84 6.05
CA LYS A 105 3.57 18.77 5.52
C LYS A 105 4.07 18.36 4.13
N THR A 106 4.27 17.07 3.90
CA THR A 106 4.73 16.56 2.61
C THR A 106 3.71 16.83 1.51
N HIS A 107 2.42 16.59 1.78
CA HIS A 107 1.32 16.90 0.87
C HIS A 107 1.18 18.40 0.61
N ALA A 108 1.32 19.24 1.64
CA ALA A 108 1.33 20.70 1.48
C ALA A 108 2.46 21.17 0.55
N LEU A 109 3.67 20.61 0.69
CA LEU A 109 4.79 20.94 -0.20
C LEU A 109 4.56 20.50 -1.64
N LEU A 110 3.83 19.40 -1.89
CA LEU A 110 3.48 18.98 -3.26
C LEU A 110 2.51 19.97 -3.92
N ILE A 111 1.54 20.49 -3.16
CA ILE A 111 0.60 21.52 -3.63
C ILE A 111 1.35 22.84 -3.87
N GLU A 112 2.08 23.33 -2.87
CA GLU A 112 2.81 24.60 -2.94
C GLU A 112 3.88 24.60 -4.04
N GLY A 113 4.51 23.44 -4.29
CA GLY A 113 5.52 23.28 -5.33
C GLY A 113 4.97 23.12 -6.74
N GLY A 114 3.63 23.11 -6.91
CA GLY A 114 2.97 23.10 -8.21
C GLY A 114 3.05 21.77 -8.95
N LEU A 115 2.97 20.64 -8.23
CA LEU A 115 2.96 19.33 -8.87
C LEU A 115 1.83 19.23 -9.90
N THR A 116 2.12 18.67 -11.07
CA THR A 116 1.12 18.48 -12.14
C THR A 116 0.89 17.00 -12.46
N ASN A 117 -0.21 16.71 -13.16
CA ASN A 117 -0.45 15.39 -13.76
C ASN A 117 0.73 14.93 -14.65
N GLU A 118 1.31 15.84 -15.44
CA GLU A 118 2.46 15.52 -16.28
C GLU A 118 3.69 15.17 -15.43
N SER A 119 3.91 15.88 -14.32
CA SER A 119 4.98 15.57 -13.38
C SER A 119 4.88 14.13 -12.84
N ILE A 120 3.67 13.61 -12.60
CA ILE A 120 3.45 12.22 -12.17
C ILE A 120 3.90 11.23 -13.25
N VAL A 121 3.39 11.41 -14.48
CA VAL A 121 3.73 10.55 -15.62
C VAL A 121 5.24 10.50 -15.83
N GLN A 122 5.90 11.68 -15.81
CA GLN A 122 7.35 11.79 -15.97
C GLN A 122 8.12 11.21 -14.78
N SER A 123 7.64 11.40 -13.55
CA SER A 123 8.25 10.83 -12.35
C SER A 123 8.28 9.32 -12.40
N VAL A 124 7.20 8.67 -12.86
CA VAL A 124 7.15 7.21 -13.00
C VAL A 124 7.99 6.71 -14.18
N ALA A 125 7.98 7.44 -15.29
CA ALA A 125 8.75 7.08 -16.47
C ALA A 125 10.25 7.12 -16.21
N ASN A 126 10.73 8.18 -15.55
CA ASN A 126 12.14 8.42 -15.27
C ASN A 126 12.61 7.81 -13.95
N GLY A 127 11.68 7.55 -13.03
CA GLY A 127 11.97 7.03 -11.71
C GLY A 127 12.20 5.52 -11.70
N ASN A 128 13.01 5.08 -10.74
CA ASN A 128 13.31 3.67 -10.52
C ASN A 128 12.28 3.08 -9.53
N ILE A 129 11.15 2.63 -10.07
CA ILE A 129 10.20 1.79 -9.34
C ILE A 129 10.21 0.39 -9.95
N ALA A 130 10.53 -0.60 -9.11
CA ALA A 130 10.67 -1.99 -9.53
C ALA A 130 9.74 -2.87 -8.70
N PHE A 131 8.86 -3.59 -9.37
CA PHE A 131 8.04 -4.62 -8.73
C PHE A 131 8.89 -5.80 -8.26
N ARG A 132 8.48 -6.44 -7.17
CA ARG A 132 9.04 -7.74 -6.78
C ARG A 132 8.71 -8.77 -7.85
N GLU A 133 9.60 -9.74 -8.00
CA GLU A 133 9.37 -10.88 -8.89
C GLU A 133 8.11 -11.63 -8.47
N GLY A 134 7.27 -12.02 -9.43
CA GLY A 134 6.02 -12.73 -9.17
C GLY A 134 4.79 -11.84 -8.95
N VAL A 135 4.91 -10.51 -8.86
CA VAL A 135 3.74 -9.63 -8.63
C VAL A 135 2.77 -9.66 -9.81
N PHE A 136 3.28 -9.61 -11.04
CA PHE A 136 2.45 -9.68 -12.24
C PHE A 136 1.72 -11.02 -12.30
N GLU A 137 2.45 -12.12 -12.11
CA GLU A 137 1.95 -13.48 -12.13
C GLU A 137 0.94 -13.73 -11.00
N LEU A 138 1.16 -13.12 -9.83
CA LEU A 138 0.22 -13.14 -8.71
C LEU A 138 -1.09 -12.47 -9.11
N PHE A 139 -1.04 -11.25 -9.66
CA PHE A 139 -2.25 -10.53 -10.04
C PHE A 139 -3.04 -11.27 -11.13
N GLU A 140 -2.35 -11.79 -12.14
CA GLU A 140 -2.97 -12.62 -13.18
C GLU A 140 -3.62 -13.88 -12.59
N PHE A 141 -2.88 -14.61 -11.75
CA PHE A 141 -3.37 -15.83 -11.10
C PHE A 141 -4.62 -15.59 -10.26
N LEU A 142 -4.68 -14.46 -9.55
CA LEU A 142 -5.81 -14.06 -8.72
C LEU A 142 -6.99 -13.58 -9.58
N GLU A 143 -6.74 -12.86 -10.66
CA GLU A 143 -7.77 -12.37 -11.58
C GLU A 143 -8.52 -13.53 -12.24
N GLU A 144 -7.80 -14.54 -12.73
CA GLU A 144 -8.38 -15.76 -13.32
C GLU A 144 -9.34 -16.52 -12.39
N ARG A 145 -9.20 -16.29 -11.08
CA ARG A 145 -9.96 -16.97 -10.02
C ARG A 145 -10.98 -16.06 -9.34
N ASP A 146 -11.16 -14.85 -9.85
CA ASP A 146 -12.04 -13.83 -9.27
C ASP A 146 -11.69 -13.59 -7.79
N ILE A 147 -10.40 -13.47 -7.48
CA ILE A 147 -9.92 -13.14 -6.13
C ILE A 147 -9.53 -11.66 -6.10
N PRO A 148 -10.19 -10.84 -5.26
CA PRO A 148 -9.90 -9.42 -5.18
C PRO A 148 -8.56 -9.17 -4.47
N VAL A 149 -7.85 -8.16 -4.97
CA VAL A 149 -6.65 -7.58 -4.40
C VAL A 149 -6.96 -6.14 -4.02
N LEU A 150 -6.83 -5.83 -2.74
CA LEU A 150 -6.85 -4.46 -2.26
C LEU A 150 -5.42 -4.00 -2.00
N ILE A 151 -4.92 -3.09 -2.82
CA ILE A 151 -3.70 -2.33 -2.51
C ILE A 151 -4.10 -1.23 -1.54
N PHE A 152 -3.60 -1.31 -0.30
CA PHE A 152 -3.88 -0.34 0.75
C PHE A 152 -2.60 0.32 1.21
N SER A 153 -2.33 1.50 0.65
CA SER A 153 -1.04 2.17 0.76
C SER A 153 -1.16 3.54 1.42
N ALA A 154 -0.20 3.85 2.30
CA ALA A 154 0.03 5.20 2.82
C ALA A 154 0.71 6.11 1.78
N GLY A 155 1.02 5.59 0.60
CA GLY A 155 1.64 6.28 -0.52
C GLY A 155 0.73 7.29 -1.24
N LEU A 156 1.06 7.55 -2.50
CA LEU A 156 0.29 8.41 -3.40
C LEU A 156 -0.43 7.56 -4.45
N GLY A 157 -1.77 7.52 -4.40
CA GLY A 157 -2.57 6.63 -5.24
C GLY A 157 -2.36 6.84 -6.74
N ASP A 158 -2.27 8.09 -7.18
CA ASP A 158 -2.07 8.47 -8.58
C ASP A 158 -0.71 8.00 -9.11
N ILE A 159 0.34 8.00 -8.27
CA ILE A 159 1.66 7.44 -8.60
C ILE A 159 1.60 5.91 -8.67
N ILE A 160 0.87 5.26 -7.76
CA ILE A 160 0.71 3.81 -7.73
C ILE A 160 0.01 3.32 -9.01
N GLU A 161 -1.09 3.97 -9.40
CA GLU A 161 -1.81 3.66 -10.64
C GLU A 161 -0.93 3.84 -11.86
N GLU A 162 -0.21 4.96 -11.93
CA GLU A 162 0.67 5.25 -13.04
C GLU A 162 1.85 4.25 -13.10
N ALA A 163 2.37 3.81 -11.96
CA ALA A 163 3.39 2.77 -11.89
C ALA A 163 2.88 1.40 -12.34
N LEU A 164 1.67 1.00 -11.91
CA LEU A 164 1.02 -0.22 -12.40
C LEU A 164 0.82 -0.14 -13.92
N ARG A 165 0.32 0.99 -14.42
CA ARG A 165 0.06 1.22 -15.86
C ARG A 165 1.34 1.14 -16.67
N GLN A 166 2.40 1.86 -16.29
CA GLN A 166 3.64 1.94 -17.07
C GLN A 166 4.52 0.69 -16.96
N LYS A 167 4.55 0.02 -15.79
CA LYS A 167 5.53 -1.07 -15.55
C LYS A 167 4.93 -2.47 -15.69
N LEU A 168 3.62 -2.64 -15.49
CA LEU A 168 2.95 -3.93 -15.70
C LEU A 168 2.25 -4.04 -17.06
N ASP A 169 2.03 -2.90 -17.75
CA ASP A 169 1.42 -2.83 -19.09
C ASP A 169 0.10 -3.61 -19.22
N ARG A 170 -0.66 -3.69 -18.12
CA ARG A 170 -1.95 -4.38 -18.04
C ARG A 170 -2.81 -3.77 -16.94
N ASN A 171 -4.10 -3.61 -17.23
CA ASN A 171 -5.10 -3.27 -16.23
C ASN A 171 -5.69 -4.56 -15.63
N PHE A 172 -5.62 -4.70 -14.31
CA PHE A 172 -6.14 -5.85 -13.57
C PHE A 172 -7.47 -5.49 -12.90
N LYS A 173 -8.56 -6.11 -13.33
CA LYS A 173 -9.94 -5.78 -12.88
C LYS A 173 -10.19 -6.15 -11.43
N ASN A 174 -9.42 -7.11 -10.90
CA ASN A 174 -9.51 -7.56 -9.52
C ASN A 174 -8.68 -6.71 -8.56
N VAL A 175 -7.93 -5.71 -9.03
CA VAL A 175 -7.10 -4.83 -8.21
C VAL A 175 -7.83 -3.53 -7.92
N LYS A 176 -7.99 -3.18 -6.64
CA LYS A 176 -8.48 -1.89 -6.16
C LYS A 176 -7.41 -1.20 -5.33
N ILE A 177 -7.37 0.13 -5.34
CA ILE A 177 -6.34 0.92 -4.66
C ILE A 177 -7.00 1.90 -3.69
N VAL A 178 -6.65 1.78 -2.41
CA VAL A 178 -6.97 2.74 -1.36
C VAL A 178 -5.67 3.40 -0.93
N SER A 179 -5.56 4.70 -1.19
CA SER A 179 -4.36 5.48 -0.90
C SER A 179 -4.68 6.98 -0.87
N ASN A 180 -3.68 7.84 -0.64
CA ASN A 180 -3.86 9.28 -0.68
C ASN A 180 -4.06 9.72 -2.13
N ARG A 181 -5.27 10.18 -2.47
CA ARG A 181 -5.67 10.57 -3.83
C ARG A 181 -5.53 12.07 -4.03
N MET A 182 -4.88 12.46 -5.12
CA MET A 182 -4.73 13.85 -5.51
C MET A 182 -6.00 14.40 -6.16
N VAL A 183 -6.17 15.71 -6.06
CA VAL A 183 -7.20 16.50 -6.75
C VAL A 183 -6.49 17.52 -7.61
N PHE A 184 -6.76 17.49 -8.92
CA PHE A 184 -6.19 18.42 -9.88
C PHE A 184 -7.23 19.43 -10.35
N ASP A 185 -6.78 20.64 -10.66
CA ASP A 185 -7.60 21.63 -11.35
C ASP A 185 -7.67 21.38 -12.88
N ASP A 186 -8.41 22.23 -13.59
CA ASP A 186 -8.61 22.13 -15.04
C ASP A 186 -7.31 22.28 -15.84
N ASP A 187 -6.30 22.94 -15.27
CA ASP A 187 -4.97 23.11 -15.86
C ASP A 187 -4.01 21.96 -15.47
N GLY A 188 -4.48 21.00 -14.68
CA GLY A 188 -3.72 19.82 -14.26
C GLY A 188 -2.76 20.05 -13.09
N HIS A 189 -2.94 21.11 -12.31
CA HIS A 189 -2.15 21.37 -11.09
C HIS A 189 -2.81 20.74 -9.87
N LEU A 190 -1.99 20.16 -9.00
CA LEU A 190 -2.41 19.61 -7.71
C LEU A 190 -2.91 20.74 -6.80
N VAL A 191 -4.16 20.64 -6.35
CA VAL A 191 -4.78 21.64 -5.46
C VAL A 191 -5.16 21.07 -4.09
N ALA A 192 -5.38 19.76 -3.98
CA ALA A 192 -5.77 19.13 -2.72
C ALA A 192 -5.53 17.60 -2.74
N PHE A 193 -5.74 16.97 -1.58
CA PHE A 193 -5.90 15.52 -1.45
C PHE A 193 -7.33 15.19 -1.01
N LYS A 194 -7.88 14.08 -1.51
CA LYS A 194 -9.23 13.62 -1.16
C LYS A 194 -9.23 12.90 0.20
N GLY A 195 -10.31 13.09 0.95
CA GLY A 195 -10.61 12.30 2.15
C GLY A 195 -9.66 12.55 3.32
N LYS A 196 -9.63 11.58 4.24
CA LYS A 196 -8.73 11.60 5.40
C LYS A 196 -7.33 11.15 4.97
N LEU A 197 -6.31 11.72 5.59
CA LEU A 197 -4.92 11.35 5.36
C LEU A 197 -4.64 9.89 5.78
N ILE A 198 -3.98 9.11 4.93
CA ILE A 198 -3.47 7.77 5.24
C ILE A 198 -1.96 7.87 5.43
N HIS A 199 -1.47 7.47 6.61
CA HIS A 199 -0.05 7.35 6.92
C HIS A 199 0.26 5.94 7.46
N SER A 200 1.53 5.64 7.70
CA SER A 200 2.02 4.29 8.04
C SER A 200 1.45 3.65 9.31
N LEU A 201 0.73 4.41 10.15
CA LEU A 201 0.26 3.99 11.48
C LEU A 201 -1.26 4.15 11.69
N ASN A 202 -2.03 4.64 10.71
CA ASN A 202 -3.48 4.80 10.82
C ASN A 202 -4.29 3.95 9.84
N LYS A 203 -3.65 3.01 9.11
CA LYS A 203 -4.34 2.14 8.14
C LYS A 203 -5.49 1.32 8.76
N ASN A 204 -5.43 1.04 10.06
CA ASN A 204 -6.51 0.40 10.81
C ASN A 204 -7.79 1.24 10.89
N GLU A 205 -7.67 2.56 11.02
CA GLU A 205 -8.83 3.46 11.14
C GLU A 205 -9.60 3.50 9.82
N HIS A 206 -8.86 3.60 8.72
CA HIS A 206 -9.40 3.57 7.36
C HIS A 206 -9.92 2.18 6.96
N ALA A 207 -9.35 1.09 7.49
CA ALA A 207 -9.86 -0.26 7.26
C ALA A 207 -11.31 -0.43 7.77
N LEU A 208 -11.68 0.29 8.84
CA LEU A 208 -13.06 0.29 9.35
C LEU A 208 -14.01 1.03 8.40
N ASP A 209 -13.57 2.17 7.87
CA ASP A 209 -14.34 2.93 6.88
C ASP A 209 -14.61 2.04 5.65
N MET A 210 -13.63 1.24 5.20
CA MET A 210 -13.79 0.25 4.11
C MET A 210 -14.75 -0.91 4.43
N ALA A 211 -14.91 -1.27 5.71
CA ALA A 211 -15.74 -2.38 6.13
C ALA A 211 -17.20 -2.01 6.41
N THR A 212 -17.53 -0.72 6.38
CA THR A 212 -18.91 -0.25 6.51
C THR A 212 -19.51 0.00 5.11
N PRO A 213 -20.80 -0.32 4.86
CA PRO A 213 -21.45 0.11 3.63
C PRO A 213 -21.81 1.59 3.81
N VAL A 214 -20.82 2.48 3.68
CA VAL A 214 -21.03 3.92 3.83
C VAL A 214 -20.72 4.58 2.49
N HIS A 215 -21.78 5.18 1.95
CA HIS A 215 -21.78 6.00 0.75
C HIS A 215 -20.62 7.03 0.76
N ASP A 216 -19.95 7.16 -0.37
CA ASP A 216 -19.25 8.35 -0.87
C ASP A 216 -18.08 8.97 -0.07
N HIS A 217 -17.43 8.30 0.90
CA HIS A 217 -16.40 8.99 1.73
C HIS A 217 -14.96 8.51 1.57
N LEU A 218 -14.70 7.50 0.73
CA LEU A 218 -13.35 7.02 0.44
C LEU A 218 -13.06 7.10 -1.06
N GLY A 219 -12.77 8.32 -1.54
CA GLY A 219 -11.92 8.58 -2.72
C GLY A 219 -12.46 8.28 -4.11
N ASP A 220 -13.31 7.27 -4.29
CA ASP A 220 -13.88 6.85 -5.56
C ASP A 220 -15.36 7.24 -5.61
N ALA A 221 -15.64 8.38 -6.24
CA ALA A 221 -16.96 8.67 -6.75
C ALA A 221 -16.98 8.14 -8.19
N ASP A 222 -17.40 6.89 -8.36
CA ASP A 222 -18.16 6.40 -9.51
C ASP A 222 -18.67 4.97 -9.22
N ASP A 223 -19.99 4.90 -8.98
CA ASP A 223 -20.87 3.71 -8.83
C ASP A 223 -20.85 2.96 -7.48
N PRO A 224 -21.96 2.93 -6.70
CA PRO A 224 -22.11 2.01 -5.57
C PRO A 224 -22.33 0.58 -6.09
N SER A 225 -21.28 -0.03 -6.64
CA SER A 225 -21.33 -1.42 -7.10
C SER A 225 -21.35 -2.40 -5.91
N ASP A 226 -21.93 -3.58 -6.13
CA ASP A 226 -22.11 -4.74 -5.25
C ASP A 226 -20.78 -5.31 -4.64
N ASP A 227 -19.65 -4.65 -4.89
CA ASP A 227 -18.30 -5.15 -4.63
C ASP A 227 -17.90 -5.09 -3.16
N ASN A 228 -18.29 -4.05 -2.41
CA ASN A 228 -18.02 -3.99 -0.96
C ASN A 228 -18.76 -5.10 -0.20
N ALA A 229 -19.89 -5.58 -0.73
CA ALA A 229 -20.57 -6.75 -0.20
C ALA A 229 -19.83 -8.06 -0.52
N SER A 230 -19.07 -8.11 -1.62
CA SER A 230 -18.25 -9.27 -2.00
C SER A 230 -17.02 -9.47 -1.11
N VAL A 231 -16.37 -8.36 -0.71
CA VAL A 231 -15.23 -8.36 0.23
C VAL A 231 -15.64 -8.89 1.60
N LYS A 232 -16.82 -8.49 2.10
CA LYS A 232 -17.35 -8.98 3.40
C LYS A 232 -17.73 -10.46 3.42
N LYS A 233 -17.95 -11.09 2.25
CA LYS A 233 -18.25 -12.53 2.16
C LYS A 233 -16.99 -13.40 2.16
N ARG A 234 -15.82 -12.80 1.92
CA ARG A 234 -14.51 -13.46 1.82
C ARG A 234 -13.84 -13.48 3.19
N THR A 235 -14.04 -14.57 3.91
CA THR A 235 -13.59 -14.71 5.31
C THR A 235 -12.14 -15.18 5.45
N ASN A 236 -11.38 -15.29 4.35
CA ASN A 236 -9.97 -15.65 4.38
C ASN A 236 -9.12 -14.53 3.78
N VAL A 237 -8.13 -14.04 4.53
CA VAL A 237 -7.28 -12.91 4.16
C VAL A 237 -5.82 -13.34 4.04
N LEU A 238 -5.22 -13.06 2.88
CA LEU A 238 -3.77 -12.99 2.74
C LEU A 238 -3.34 -11.53 2.85
N LEU A 239 -2.60 -11.21 3.91
CA LEU A 239 -2.14 -9.87 4.24
C LEU A 239 -0.65 -9.75 3.94
N LEU A 240 -0.28 -8.79 3.09
CA LEU A 240 1.10 -8.55 2.64
C LEU A 240 1.52 -7.14 3.10
N GLY A 241 2.67 -7.02 3.76
CA GLY A 241 3.17 -5.72 4.24
C GLY A 241 4.65 -5.78 4.61
N ASP A 242 5.26 -4.63 4.84
CA ASP A 242 6.66 -4.47 5.28
C ASP A 242 6.75 -3.65 6.56
N HIS A 243 5.68 -2.93 6.93
CA HIS A 243 5.61 -2.14 8.15
C HIS A 243 4.69 -2.77 9.20
N ILE A 244 4.98 -2.55 10.49
CA ILE A 244 4.15 -3.10 11.58
C ILE A 244 2.70 -2.58 11.53
N GLY A 245 2.51 -1.37 11.02
CA GLY A 245 1.19 -0.75 10.81
C GLY A 245 0.32 -1.49 9.80
N ASP A 246 0.92 -2.26 8.88
CA ASP A 246 0.20 -3.02 7.86
C ASP A 246 -0.65 -4.15 8.46
N LEU A 247 -0.30 -4.64 9.66
CA LEU A 247 -1.12 -5.58 10.41
C LEU A 247 -2.54 -5.04 10.67
N GLY A 248 -2.70 -3.71 10.68
CA GLY A 248 -3.96 -3.02 10.86
C GLY A 248 -4.87 -2.98 9.63
N MET A 249 -4.37 -3.25 8.42
CA MET A 249 -5.14 -3.10 7.16
C MET A 249 -6.36 -4.03 7.07
N SER A 250 -6.42 -5.07 7.91
CA SER A 250 -7.54 -6.02 7.96
C SER A 250 -8.49 -5.83 9.15
N ASN A 251 -8.26 -4.82 10.01
CA ASN A 251 -8.99 -4.67 11.28
C ASN A 251 -10.50 -4.36 11.11
N GLY A 252 -10.93 -3.87 9.95
CA GLY A 252 -12.35 -3.70 9.66
C GLY A 252 -13.07 -4.97 9.19
N LEU A 253 -12.33 -6.00 8.78
CA LEU A 253 -12.91 -7.18 8.16
C LEU A 253 -13.26 -8.26 9.17
N ASP A 254 -14.42 -8.89 8.96
CA ASP A 254 -14.76 -10.14 9.64
C ASP A 254 -14.14 -11.32 8.87
N TYR A 255 -13.06 -11.88 9.42
CA TYR A 255 -12.33 -12.99 8.80
C TYR A 255 -12.18 -14.18 9.77
N GLU A 256 -12.27 -15.39 9.22
CA GLU A 256 -12.01 -16.66 9.91
C GLU A 256 -10.52 -16.97 9.95
N ASN A 257 -9.79 -16.75 8.85
CA ASN A 257 -8.36 -17.00 8.75
C ASN A 257 -7.63 -15.80 8.16
N ARG A 258 -6.50 -15.45 8.79
CA ARG A 258 -5.54 -14.48 8.26
C ARG A 258 -4.13 -15.05 8.24
N ILE A 259 -3.51 -15.05 7.06
CA ILE A 259 -2.08 -15.27 6.90
C ILE A 259 -1.45 -13.92 6.63
N SER A 260 -0.45 -13.55 7.43
CA SER A 260 0.28 -12.28 7.29
C SER A 260 1.72 -12.58 6.89
N VAL A 261 2.19 -11.95 5.81
CA VAL A 261 3.55 -12.07 5.28
C VAL A 261 4.21 -10.71 5.38
N GLY A 262 5.32 -10.67 6.12
CA GLY A 262 6.18 -9.49 6.26
C GLY A 262 7.32 -9.54 5.25
N PHE A 263 7.57 -8.46 4.53
CA PHE A 263 8.75 -8.28 3.68
C PHE A 263 9.78 -7.44 4.46
N LEU A 264 10.97 -8.02 4.68
CA LEU A 264 12.07 -7.41 5.43
C LEU A 264 13.25 -7.11 4.50
#